data_AF-A0A2V8UJY3-F1
#
_entry.id   AF-A0A2V8UJY3-F1
#
_cell.length_a   1.000
_cell.length_b   1.000
_cell.length_c   1.000
_cell.angle_alpha   90.00
_cell.angle_beta   90.00
_cell.angle_gamma   90.00
#
_symmetry.space_group_name_H-M   'P 1'
#
loop_
_entity.id
_entity.type
_entity.pdbx_description
1 polymer ?
#
loop_
_entity_poly.entity_id
_entity_poly.type
_entity_poly.pdbx_seq_one_letter_code
_entity_poly.pdbx_strand_id
1 'polypeptide(L)'
;MERLLEPDTAGDPISGLRWTRRTTAKIAAQLLRLRIRVSARTVARLLRKLHFSLRVNRKKIGPRHPLRDTQFAQIHKLRRRFCRQGNPVISVDAKKRDSFAT
;
A
#
# COMPACT_ATOMS: atom_id res chain seq x y z
N MET A 1 8.26 -0.83 -12.88
CA MET A 1 7.01 -1.36 -12.28
C MET A 1 7.04 -1.29 -10.76
N GLU A 2 8.11 -1.71 -10.11
CA GLU A 2 8.23 -1.67 -8.64
C GLU A 2 8.05 -0.27 -8.05
N ARG A 3 8.65 0.77 -8.64
CA ARG A 3 8.43 2.18 -8.23
C ARG A 3 6.97 2.63 -8.29
N LEU A 4 6.14 2.05 -9.17
CA LEU A 4 4.70 2.34 -9.23
C LEU A 4 3.93 1.63 -8.11
N LEU A 5 4.43 0.45 -7.68
CA LEU A 5 3.84 -0.40 -6.66
C LEU A 5 4.29 -0.02 -5.25
N GLU A 6 5.44 0.61 -5.08
CA GLU A 6 6.04 0.96 -3.78
C GLU A 6 5.04 1.66 -2.82
N PRO A 7 4.21 2.62 -3.24
CA PRO A 7 3.23 3.26 -2.36
C PRO A 7 2.12 2.33 -1.86
N ASP A 8 1.85 1.23 -2.56
CA ASP A 8 0.79 0.26 -2.25
C ASP A 8 1.34 -1.15 -2.02
N THR A 9 2.65 -1.25 -1.80
CA THR A 9 3.32 -2.50 -1.43
C THR A 9 3.13 -2.67 0.06
N ALA A 10 2.48 -3.77 0.42
CA ALA A 10 2.47 -4.30 1.76
C ALA A 10 3.10 -5.68 1.74
N GLY A 11 3.42 -6.22 2.90
CA GLY A 11 4.04 -7.53 2.96
C GLY A 11 4.04 -8.10 4.35
N ASP A 12 4.42 -9.36 4.43
CA ASP A 12 4.73 -10.03 5.67
C ASP A 12 6.25 -9.97 5.87
N PRO A 13 6.75 -9.26 6.89
CA PRO A 13 8.18 -9.14 7.14
C PRO A 13 8.85 -10.48 7.47
N ILE A 14 8.08 -11.49 7.91
CA ILE A 14 8.62 -12.79 8.30
C ILE A 14 8.77 -13.71 7.09
N SER A 15 7.72 -13.86 6.28
CA SER A 15 7.79 -14.71 5.07
C SER A 15 8.40 -14.01 3.84
N GLY A 16 8.60 -12.69 3.89
CA GLY A 16 9.05 -11.89 2.74
C GLY A 16 7.97 -11.73 1.65
N LEU A 17 6.74 -12.20 1.89
CA LEU A 17 5.65 -12.12 0.93
C LEU A 17 5.28 -10.65 0.67
N ARG A 18 5.28 -10.24 -0.60
CA ARG A 18 4.85 -8.90 -1.03
C ARG A 18 3.48 -8.98 -1.68
N TRP A 19 2.60 -8.05 -1.35
CA TRP A 19 1.32 -7.90 -2.04
C TRP A 19 0.96 -6.46 -2.33
N THR A 20 0.12 -6.27 -3.34
CA THR A 20 -0.49 -4.98 -3.64
C THR A 20 -2.01 -5.07 -3.56
N ARG A 21 -2.62 -3.97 -3.11
CA ARG A 21 -4.09 -3.78 -3.08
C ARG A 21 -4.66 -3.26 -4.40
N ARG A 22 -3.81 -2.89 -5.37
CA ARG A 22 -4.25 -2.43 -6.69
C ARG A 22 -4.55 -3.63 -7.58
N THR A 23 -5.69 -3.60 -8.26
CA THR A 23 -6.00 -4.60 -9.28
C THR A 23 -5.07 -4.43 -10.48
N THR A 24 -4.90 -5.49 -11.26
CA THR A 24 -4.09 -5.47 -12.49
C THR A 24 -4.57 -4.44 -13.50
N ALA A 25 -5.89 -4.21 -13.58
CA ALA A 25 -6.48 -3.16 -14.41
C ALA A 25 -6.09 -1.75 -13.95
N LYS A 26 -6.10 -1.48 -12.64
CA LYS A 26 -5.66 -0.18 -12.09
C LYS A 26 -4.18 0.07 -12.36
N ILE A 27 -3.35 -0.96 -12.21
CA ILE A 27 -1.91 -0.85 -12.50
C ILE A 27 -1.68 -0.60 -13.99
N ALA A 28 -2.39 -1.31 -14.89
CA ALA A 28 -2.32 -1.08 -16.32
C ALA A 28 -2.71 0.36 -16.69
N ALA A 29 -3.80 0.88 -16.11
CA ALA A 29 -4.22 2.27 -16.32
C ALA A 29 -3.16 3.28 -15.86
N GLN A 30 -2.44 2.99 -14.77
CA GLN A 30 -1.35 3.86 -14.31
C GLN A 30 -0.11 3.79 -15.20
N LEU A 31 0.24 2.61 -15.70
CA LEU A 31 1.31 2.45 -16.68
C LEU A 31 0.98 3.20 -17.98
N LEU A 32 -0.29 3.19 -18.41
CA LEU A 32 -0.75 3.96 -19.56
C LEU A 32 -0.54 5.47 -19.36
N ARG A 33 -0.78 6.00 -18.15
CA ARG A 33 -0.48 7.42 -17.83
C ARG A 33 1.00 7.75 -17.92
N LEU A 34 1.87 6.76 -17.73
CA LEU A 34 3.31 6.86 -17.95
C LEU A 34 3.72 6.54 -19.40
N ARG A 35 2.76 6.53 -20.34
CA ARG A 35 2.94 6.18 -21.77
C ARG A 35 3.37 4.74 -22.04
N ILE A 36 3.20 3.83 -21.07
CA ILE A 36 3.51 2.40 -21.21
C ILE A 36 2.20 1.62 -21.42
N ARG A 37 1.97 1.12 -22.64
CA ARG A 37 0.77 0.34 -22.97
C ARG A 37 0.97 -1.14 -22.62
N VAL A 38 0.25 -1.63 -21.61
CA VAL A 38 0.22 -3.04 -21.24
C VAL A 38 -1.18 -3.48 -20.86
N SER A 39 -1.53 -4.73 -21.16
CA SER A 39 -2.79 -5.33 -20.73
C SER A 39 -2.75 -5.75 -19.26
N ALA A 40 -3.92 -5.91 -18.63
CA ALA A 40 -4.03 -6.43 -17.27
C ALA A 40 -3.41 -7.85 -17.14
N ARG A 41 -3.47 -8.68 -18.19
CA ARG A 41 -2.82 -10.00 -18.24
C ARG A 41 -1.30 -9.90 -18.22
N THR A 42 -0.74 -8.93 -18.96
CA THR A 42 0.70 -8.64 -18.92
C THR A 42 1.13 -8.20 -17.54
N VAL A 43 0.36 -7.32 -16.90
CA VAL A 43 0.60 -6.90 -15.51
C VAL A 43 0.58 -8.10 -14.55
N ALA A 44 -0.38 -9.01 -14.66
CA ALA A 44 -0.44 -10.21 -13.83
C ALA A 44 0.82 -11.09 -13.97
N ARG A 45 1.33 -11.26 -15.20
CA ARG A 45 2.58 -11.98 -15.44
C ARG A 45 3.78 -11.27 -14.82
N LEU A 46 3.86 -9.95 -14.93
CA LEU A 46 4.93 -9.16 -14.34
C LEU A 46 4.91 -9.19 -12.81
N LEU A 47 3.73 -9.11 -12.19
CA LEU A 47 3.60 -9.23 -10.73
C LEU A 47 4.12 -10.60 -10.24
N ARG A 48 3.77 -11.70 -10.91
CA ARG A 48 4.31 -13.03 -10.57
C ARG A 48 5.83 -13.09 -10.68
N LYS A 49 6.43 -12.51 -11.72
CA LYS A 49 7.89 -12.43 -11.88
C LYS A 49 8.56 -11.61 -10.77
N LEU A 50 7.85 -10.63 -10.22
CA LEU A 50 8.32 -9.79 -9.11
C LEU A 50 7.94 -10.38 -7.72
N HIS A 51 7.44 -11.62 -7.67
CA HIS A 51 6.97 -12.27 -6.44
C HIS A 51 5.90 -11.48 -5.67
N PHE A 52 5.03 -10.78 -6.41
CA PHE A 52 3.90 -10.05 -5.86
C PHE A 52 2.60 -10.85 -5.95
N SER A 53 1.87 -10.86 -4.84
CA SER A 53 0.48 -11.30 -4.76
C SER A 53 -0.49 -10.12 -4.84
N LEU A 54 -1.73 -10.39 -5.24
CA LEU A 54 -2.83 -9.43 -5.08
C LEU A 54 -3.54 -9.73 -3.76
N ARG A 55 -3.74 -8.71 -2.92
CA ARG A 55 -4.49 -8.88 -1.68
C ARG A 55 -5.34 -7.65 -1.41
N VAL A 56 -6.64 -7.89 -1.27
CA VAL A 56 -7.60 -6.86 -0.87
C VAL A 56 -8.05 -7.14 0.56
N ASN A 57 -7.94 -6.15 1.43
CA ASN A 57 -8.51 -6.23 2.77
C ASN A 57 -10.02 -5.93 2.68
N ARG A 58 -10.85 -6.96 2.88
CA ARG A 58 -12.31 -6.80 2.99
C ARG A 58 -12.65 -6.39 4.43
N LYS A 59 -12.66 -5.09 4.71
CA LYS A 59 -13.12 -4.54 6.00
C LYS A 59 -14.59 -4.15 5.90
N LYS A 60 -15.40 -4.44 6.93
CA LYS A 60 -16.69 -3.76 7.11
C LYS A 60 -16.38 -2.29 7.40
N ILE A 61 -16.77 -1.40 6.48
CA ILE A 61 -16.51 0.03 6.60
C ILE A 61 -17.72 0.62 7.35
N GLY A 62 -17.46 1.38 8.42
CA GLY A 62 -18.49 2.20 9.05
C GLY A 62 -18.93 3.38 8.15
N PRO A 63 -19.75 4.30 8.67
CA PRO A 63 -20.21 5.47 7.93
C PRO A 63 -19.06 6.24 7.26
N ARG A 64 -19.32 6.78 6.07
CA ARG A 64 -18.31 7.50 5.29
C ARG A 64 -17.99 8.83 5.99
N HIS A 65 -16.84 8.89 6.67
CA HIS A 65 -16.35 10.13 7.27
C HIS A 65 -15.50 10.93 6.27
N PRO A 66 -15.75 12.24 6.08
CA PRO A 66 -15.06 13.05 5.06
C PRO A 66 -13.54 13.10 5.28
N LEU A 67 -13.11 13.09 6.55
CA LEU A 67 -11.70 13.19 6.92
C LEU A 67 -11.02 11.83 7.19
N ARG A 68 -11.65 10.71 6.85
CA ARG A 68 -11.15 9.35 7.16
C ARG A 68 -9.72 9.10 6.69
N ASP A 69 -9.32 9.70 5.57
CA ASP A 69 -8.00 9.50 4.96
C ASP A 69 -6.96 10.56 5.38
N THR A 70 -7.37 11.60 6.11
CA THR A 70 -6.52 12.76 6.42
C THR A 70 -5.28 12.36 7.21
N GLN A 71 -5.45 11.53 8.24
CA GLN A 71 -4.33 11.06 9.06
C GLN A 71 -3.34 10.24 8.22
N PHE A 72 -3.83 9.34 7.36
CA PHE A 72 -2.99 8.53 6.48
C PHE A 72 -2.22 9.40 5.47
N ALA A 73 -2.85 10.44 4.93
CA ALA A 73 -2.19 11.39 4.05
C ALA A 73 -1.06 12.16 4.76
N GLN A 74 -1.26 12.58 6.01
CA GLN A 74 -0.22 13.23 6.82
C GLN A 74 0.94 12.28 7.13
N ILE A 75 0.64 11.05 7.57
CA ILE A 75 1.67 10.01 7.81
C ILE A 75 2.50 9.77 6.55
N HIS A 76 1.84 9.66 5.38
CA HIS A 76 2.53 9.48 4.11
C HIS A 76 3.45 10.66 3.76
N LYS A 77 3.00 11.91 4.00
CA LYS A 77 3.83 13.11 3.82
C LYS A 77 5.07 13.09 4.72
N LEU A 78 4.90 12.74 6.00
CA LEU A 78 6.00 12.64 6.97
C LEU A 78 6.98 11.53 6.60
N ARG A 79 6.49 10.34 6.25
CA ARG A 79 7.34 9.21 5.80
C ARG A 79 8.24 9.63 4.65
N ARG A 80 7.70 10.29 3.61
CA ARG A 80 8.50 10.76 2.47
C ARG A 80 9.57 11.78 2.88
N ARG A 81 9.25 12.69 3.81
CA ARG A 81 10.20 13.67 4.32
C ARG A 81 11.36 12.98 5.04
N PHE A 82 11.05 12.04 5.94
CA PHE A 82 12.05 11.32 6.71
C PHE A 82 12.95 10.47 5.80
N CYS A 83 12.37 9.72 4.86
CA CYS A 83 13.14 8.94 3.90
C CYS A 83 14.10 9.80 3.06
N ARG A 84 13.69 11.01 2.64
CA ARG A 84 14.58 11.95 1.90
C ARG A 84 15.73 12.48 2.74
N GLN A 85 15.56 12.54 4.06
CA GLN A 85 16.58 13.01 5.00
C GLN A 85 17.48 11.88 5.51
N GLY A 86 17.28 10.64 5.06
CA GLY A 86 17.98 9.47 5.60
C GLY A 86 17.56 9.07 7.01
N ASN A 87 16.46 9.65 7.53
CA ASN A 87 15.99 9.36 8.88
C ASN A 87 15.24 8.02 8.91
N PRO A 88 15.42 7.21 9.98
CA PRO A 88 14.72 5.95 10.13
C PRO A 88 13.21 6.17 10.31
N VAL A 89 12.41 5.24 9.79
CA VAL A 89 10.95 5.19 9.97
C VAL A 89 10.60 3.85 10.59
N ILE A 90 10.00 3.88 11.79
CA ILE A 90 9.59 2.69 12.52
C ILE A 90 8.07 2.57 12.45
N SER A 91 7.57 1.40 12.06
CA SER A 91 6.15 1.08 12.06
C SER A 91 5.81 0.31 13.33
N VAL A 92 4.97 0.88 14.18
CA VAL A 92 4.49 0.24 15.41
C VAL A 92 2.99 -0.01 15.26
N ASP A 93 2.57 -1.28 15.36
CA ASP A 93 1.15 -1.64 15.47
C ASP A 93 0.79 -1.74 16.94
N ALA A 94 -0.18 -0.94 17.37
CA ALA A 94 -0.68 -0.96 18.73
C ALA A 94 -2.19 -1.17 18.71
N LYS A 95 -2.65 -2.22 19.40
CA LYS A 95 -4.07 -2.39 19.69
C LYS A 95 -4.43 -1.51 20.88
N LYS A 96 -5.45 -0.65 20.71
CA LYS A 96 -6.09 0.03 21.83
C LYS A 96 -6.57 -1.06 22.80
N ARG A 97 -5.98 -1.06 24.00
CA ARG A 97 -6.49 -1.79 25.16
C ARG A 97 -7.31 -0.79 25.96
N ASP A 98 -8.52 -1.14 26.31
CA ASP A 98 -9.30 -0.32 27.23
C ASP A 98 -8.60 -0.38 28.59
N SER A 99 -8.19 0.79 29.08
CA SER A 99 -7.76 0.95 30.46
C SER A 99 -9.02 0.85 31.31
N PHE A 100 -9.19 -0.28 32.01
CA PHE A 100 -10.14 -0.34 33.12
C PHE A 100 -9.70 0.73 34.14
N ALA A 101 -10.40 1.86 34.15
CA ALA A 101 -10.36 2.79 35.25
C ALA A 101 -11.40 2.29 36.27
N THR A 102 -10.86 1.86 37.42
CA THR A 102 -11.44 1.51 38.73
C THR A 102 -12.91 1.11 38.79
#